data_AF-A0A4Q7CL12-F1
#
_entry.id   AF-A0A4Q7CL12-F1
#
_cell.length_a   1.000
_cell.length_b   1.000
_cell.length_c   1.000
_cell.angle_alpha   90.00
_cell.angle_beta   90.00
_cell.angle_gamma   90.00
#
_symmetry.space_group_name_H-M   'P 1'
#
loop_
_entity.id
_entity.type
_entity.pdbx_description
1 polymer ?
#
loop_
_entity_poly.entity_id
_entity_poly.type
_entity_poly.pdbx_seq_one_letter_code
_entity_poly.pdbx_strand_id
1 'polypeptide(L)'
;AIVVSVDYRLAPEHPYPAGIDDSWAALRWVGENAAELGGDPSRIAVAGDSAGGNISAGMAQLARDVGGPPLVFQLLWYPTTMADLSLPSFT
;
A
#
# COMPACT_ATOMS: atom_id res chain seq x y z
N ALA A 1 -9.68 -15.35 -2.49
CA ALA A 1 -8.80 -14.45 -1.73
C ALA A 1 -9.65 -13.36 -1.10
N ILE A 2 -9.23 -12.82 0.04
CA ILE A 2 -9.86 -11.66 0.67
C ILE A 2 -9.18 -10.41 0.11
N VAL A 3 -9.95 -9.38 -0.20
CA VAL A 3 -9.42 -8.08 -0.64
C VAL A 3 -9.95 -7.01 0.30
N VAL A 4 -9.03 -6.26 0.90
CA VAL A 4 -9.35 -5.07 1.72
C VAL A 4 -9.02 -3.85 0.88
N SER A 5 -10.06 -3.23 0.31
CA SER A 5 -9.93 -2.00 -0.47
C SER A 5 -9.96 -0.81 0.47
N VAL A 6 -8.87 -0.05 0.53
CA VAL A 6 -8.72 1.06 1.49
C VAL A 6 -9.21 2.36 0.87
N ASP A 7 -10.26 2.94 1.46
CA ASP A 7 -10.75 4.27 1.12
C ASP A 7 -9.95 5.34 1.90
N TYR A 8 -8.68 5.50 1.51
CA TYR A 8 -7.76 6.42 2.19
C TYR A 8 -8.11 7.88 1.88
N ARG A 9 -7.80 8.78 2.81
CA ARG A 9 -8.01 10.22 2.63
C ARG A 9 -7.26 10.76 1.42
N LEU A 10 -7.95 11.57 0.61
CA LEU A 10 -7.45 12.12 -0.65
C LEU A 10 -6.99 13.58 -0.52
N ALA A 11 -6.02 13.93 -1.35
CA ALA A 11 -5.67 15.32 -1.62
C ALA A 11 -6.68 15.94 -2.59
N PRO A 12 -6.91 17.27 -2.52
CA PRO A 12 -6.18 18.26 -1.72
C PRO A 12 -6.66 18.42 -0.26
N GLU A 13 -7.83 17.89 0.11
CA GLU A 13 -8.43 18.06 1.44
C GLU A 13 -7.54 17.48 2.55
N HIS A 14 -6.86 16.39 2.23
CA HIS A 14 -5.89 15.72 3.10
C HIS A 14 -4.59 15.49 2.32
N PRO A 15 -3.67 16.48 2.29
CA PRO A 15 -2.43 16.35 1.56
C PRO A 15 -1.52 15.27 2.16
N TYR A 16 -0.45 14.94 1.46
CA TYR A 16 0.60 14.04 1.96
C TYR A 16 1.04 14.45 3.39
N PRO A 17 1.16 13.50 4.34
CA PRO A 17 1.13 12.04 4.17
C PRO A 17 -0.22 11.35 4.46
N ALA A 18 -1.35 12.06 4.51
CA ALA A 18 -2.61 11.49 5.05
C ALA A 18 -3.04 10.15 4.43
N GLY A 19 -3.01 10.01 3.10
CA GLY A 19 -3.34 8.74 2.44
C GLY A 19 -2.34 7.61 2.72
N ILE A 20 -1.07 7.95 2.97
CA ILE A 20 -0.03 6.99 3.39
C ILE A 20 -0.31 6.51 4.81
N ASP A 21 -0.63 7.43 5.72
CA ASP A 21 -0.95 7.11 7.11
C ASP A 21 -2.17 6.19 7.23
N ASP A 22 -3.23 6.48 6.46
CA ASP A 22 -4.44 5.65 6.44
C ASP A 22 -4.16 4.26 5.86
N SER A 23 -3.39 4.20 4.76
CA SER A 23 -3.01 2.93 4.15
C SER A 23 -2.14 2.09 5.09
N TRP A 24 -1.27 2.74 5.87
CA TRP A 24 -0.45 2.07 6.88
C TRP A 24 -1.29 1.57 8.05
N ALA A 25 -2.21 2.39 8.56
CA ALA A 25 -3.15 1.99 9.60
C ALA A 25 -4.00 0.79 9.15
N ALA A 26 -4.49 0.82 7.91
CA ALA A 26 -5.23 -0.28 7.31
C ALA A 26 -4.39 -1.55 7.18
N LEU A 27 -3.15 -1.47 6.69
CA LEU A 27 -2.27 -2.63 6.58
C LEU A 27 -1.98 -3.27 7.94
N ARG A 28 -1.71 -2.45 8.96
CA ARG A 28 -1.54 -2.94 10.34
C ARG A 28 -2.79 -3.62 10.86
N TRP A 29 -3.96 -3.00 10.66
CA TRP A 29 -5.23 -3.59 11.03
C TRP A 29 -5.46 -4.94 10.34
N VAL A 30 -5.14 -5.06 9.05
CA VAL A 30 -5.18 -6.36 8.35
C VAL A 30 -4.23 -7.37 8.97
N GLY A 31 -3.00 -6.97 9.31
CA GLY A 31 -2.03 -7.82 10.01
C GLY A 31 -2.53 -8.37 11.34
N GLU A 32 -3.26 -7.54 12.11
CA GLU A 32 -3.83 -7.89 13.41
C GLU A 32 -5.13 -8.71 13.28
N ASN A 33 -5.91 -8.53 12.21
CA ASN A 33 -7.27 -9.07 12.08
C ASN A 33 -7.42 -10.11 10.95
N ALA A 34 -6.34 -10.48 10.25
CA ALA A 34 -6.41 -11.38 9.10
C ALA A 34 -7.15 -12.70 9.40
N ALA A 35 -6.89 -13.32 10.57
CA ALA A 35 -7.56 -14.55 10.97
C ALA A 35 -9.06 -14.36 11.19
N GLU A 36 -9.48 -13.24 11.79
CA GLU A 36 -10.90 -12.91 12.02
C GLU A 36 -11.65 -12.66 10.71
N LEU A 37 -10.95 -12.13 9.70
CA LEU A 37 -11.47 -11.95 8.35
C LEU A 37 -11.56 -13.26 7.55
N GLY A 38 -11.06 -14.38 8.09
CA GLY A 38 -10.98 -15.68 7.41
C GLY A 38 -9.75 -15.82 6.50
N GLY A 39 -8.75 -14.96 6.67
CA GLY A 39 -7.48 -14.98 5.95
C GLY A 39 -6.36 -15.66 6.73
N ASP A 40 -5.24 -15.90 6.04
CA ASP A 40 -4.01 -16.42 6.65
C ASP A 40 -3.06 -15.24 6.94
N PRO A 41 -2.74 -14.94 8.22
CA PRO A 41 -1.87 -13.82 8.59
C PRO A 41 -0.43 -13.97 8.08
N SER A 42 -0.02 -15.18 7.67
CA SER A 42 1.28 -15.41 7.01
C SER A 42 1.27 -15.14 5.50
N ARG A 43 0.11 -14.83 4.91
CA ARG A 43 -0.09 -14.65 3.47
C ARG A 43 -0.72 -13.31 3.11
N ILE A 44 -0.16 -12.22 3.63
CA ILE A 44 -0.60 -10.86 3.34
C ILE A 44 0.15 -10.29 2.13
N ALA A 45 -0.57 -9.61 1.25
CA ALA A 45 -0.02 -8.94 0.07
C ALA A 45 -0.54 -7.50 0.00
N VAL A 46 0.23 -6.62 -0.64
CA VAL A 46 -0.20 -5.26 -1.01
C VAL A 46 -0.36 -5.18 -2.52
N ALA A 47 -1.33 -4.39 -2.96
CA ALA A 47 -1.62 -4.25 -4.39
C ALA A 47 -2.20 -2.87 -4.68
N GLY A 48 -1.81 -2.29 -5.82
CA GLY A 48 -2.38 -1.04 -6.28
C GLY A 48 -1.89 -0.63 -7.66
N ASP A 49 -2.65 0.27 -8.27
CA ASP A 49 -2.41 0.82 -9.60
C ASP A 49 -2.00 2.30 -9.53
N SER A 50 -1.13 2.77 -10.43
CA SER A 50 -0.72 4.18 -10.51
C SER A 50 -0.23 4.74 -9.15
N ALA A 51 -0.93 5.72 -8.57
CA ALA A 51 -0.68 6.24 -7.23
C ALA A 51 -0.90 5.18 -6.12
N GLY A 52 -1.88 4.29 -6.27
CA GLY A 52 -2.04 3.13 -5.39
C GLY A 52 -0.85 2.17 -5.46
N GLY A 53 -0.18 2.09 -6.62
CA GLY A 53 1.09 1.38 -6.79
C GLY A 53 2.24 2.05 -6.02
N ASN A 54 2.29 3.38 -5.99
CA ASN A 54 3.22 4.14 -5.13
C ASN A 54 3.01 3.80 -3.65
N ILE A 55 1.75 3.89 -3.19
CA ILE A 55 1.35 3.61 -1.82
C ILE A 55 1.72 2.16 -1.45
N SER A 56 1.39 1.19 -2.31
CA SER A 56 1.70 -0.22 -2.08
C SER A 56 3.20 -0.49 -1.96
N ALA A 57 4.02 0.12 -2.83
CA ALA A 57 5.48 0.02 -2.73
C ALA A 57 5.99 0.63 -1.41
N GLY A 58 5.44 1.78 -1.01
CA GLY A 58 5.76 2.43 0.27
C GLY A 58 5.38 1.57 1.48
N MET A 59 4.21 0.92 1.46
CA MET A 59 3.76 0.02 2.52
C MET A 59 4.70 -1.18 2.67
N ALA A 60 5.19 -1.74 1.57
CA ALA A 60 6.15 -2.83 1.61
C ALA A 60 7.51 -2.41 2.22
N GLN A 61 7.96 -1.19 1.90
CA GLN A 61 9.17 -0.62 2.52
C GLN A 61 8.96 -0.38 4.02
N LEU A 62 7.86 0.27 4.40
CA LEU A 62 7.56 0.57 5.80
C LEU A 62 7.40 -0.69 6.64
N ALA A 63 6.65 -1.70 6.15
CA ALA A 63 6.50 -2.98 6.83
C ALA A 63 7.83 -3.71 7.05
N ARG A 64 8.74 -3.69 6.06
CA ARG A 64 10.10 -4.22 6.22
C ARG A 64 10.86 -3.46 7.29
N ASP A 65 10.84 -2.14 7.24
CA ASP A 65 11.67 -1.28 8.09
C ASP A 65 11.22 -1.30 9.57
N VAL A 66 9.92 -1.47 9.82
CA VAL A 66 9.33 -1.56 11.18
C VAL A 66 9.14 -2.99 11.68
N GLY A 67 9.41 -4.01 10.85
CA GLY A 67 9.37 -5.42 11.24
C GLY A 67 8.00 -6.12 11.12
N GLY A 68 7.03 -5.53 10.44
CA GLY A 68 5.76 -6.19 10.12
C GLY A 68 4.60 -5.24 9.83
N PRO A 69 3.46 -5.75 9.31
CA PRO A 69 3.15 -7.16 9.08
C PRO A 69 3.97 -7.79 7.93
N PRO A 70 4.26 -9.10 7.97
CA PRO A 70 5.04 -9.75 6.92
C PRO A 70 4.25 -9.81 5.61
N LEU A 71 4.84 -9.28 4.54
CA LEU A 71 4.25 -9.31 3.20
C LEU A 71 4.92 -10.39 2.35
N VAL A 72 4.10 -11.23 1.71
CA VAL A 72 4.59 -12.30 0.82
C VAL A 72 4.53 -11.93 -0.66
N PHE A 73 3.87 -10.83 -1.01
CA PHE A 73 3.71 -10.38 -2.39
C PHE A 73 3.40 -8.88 -2.48
N GLN A 74 3.83 -8.25 -3.57
CA GLN A 74 3.43 -6.89 -3.96
C GLN A 74 3.03 -6.87 -5.44
N LEU A 75 1.79 -6.47 -5.74
CA LEU A 75 1.32 -6.25 -7.10
C LEU A 75 1.34 -4.75 -7.40
N LEU A 76 2.28 -4.32 -8.25
CA LEU A 76 2.42 -2.91 -8.61
C LEU A 76 2.01 -2.73 -10.08
N TRP A 77 0.81 -2.22 -10.31
CA TRP A 77 0.30 -2.01 -11.67
C TRP A 77 0.61 -0.58 -12.13
N TYR A 78 1.51 -0.42 -13.12
CA TYR A 78 1.99 0.88 -13.62
C TYR A 78 2.26 1.92 -12.51
N PRO A 79 3.01 1.55 -11.45
CA PRO A 79 3.13 2.38 -10.26
C PRO A 79 3.85 3.70 -10.54
N THR A 80 3.46 4.77 -9.83
CA THR A 80 4.29 5.97 -9.75
C THR A 80 5.41 5.72 -8.73
N THR A 81 6.67 5.58 -9.18
CA THR A 81 7.82 5.32 -8.28
C THR A 81 8.83 6.45 -8.23
N MET A 82 8.62 7.49 -9.03
CA MET A 82 9.47 8.67 -9.11
C MET A 82 8.67 9.90 -9.50
N ALA A 83 9.19 11.07 -9.16
CA ALA A 83 8.61 12.37 -9.50
C ALA A 83 9.32 13.07 -10.68
N ASP A 84 10.25 12.37 -11.35
CA ASP A 84 10.96 12.91 -12.50
C ASP A 84 10.11 12.78 -13.77
N LEU A 85 9.44 13.86 -14.14
CA LEU A 85 8.63 13.96 -15.35
C LEU A 85 9.46 14.21 -16.62
N SER A 86 10.79 14.31 -16.52
CA SER A 86 11.67 14.50 -17.69
C SER A 86 12.06 13.20 -18.40
N LEU A 87 11.66 12.04 -17.86
CA LEU A 87 11.99 10.76 -18.48
C LEU A 87 11.34 10.60 -19.86
N PRO A 88 12.02 9.93 -20.82
CA PRO A 88 11.53 9.80 -22.19
C PRO A 88 10.13 9.19 -22.33
N SER A 89 9.66 8.40 -21.34
CA SER A 89 8.34 7.77 -21.37
C SER A 89 7.17 8.70 -21.00
N PHE A 90 7.44 9.93 -20.54
CA PHE A 90 6.41 10.93 -20.23
C PHE A 90 6.08 11.88 -21.39
N THR A 91 6.81 11.79 -22.51
CA THR A 91 6.64 12.58 -23.74
C THR A 91 6.38 11.68 -24.93
#